data_AF-A0A949EB74-F1
#
_entry.id   AF-A0A949EB74-F1
#
_cell.length_a   1.000
_cell.length_b   1.000
_cell.length_c   1.000
_cell.angle_alpha   90.00
_cell.angle_beta   90.00
_cell.angle_gamma   90.00
#
_symmetry.space_group_name_H-M   'P 1'
#
loop_
_entity.id
_entity.type
_entity.pdbx_description
1 polymer ?
#
loop_
_entity_poly.entity_id
_entity_poly.type
_entity_poly.pdbx_seq_one_letter_code
_entity_poly.pdbx_strand_id
1 'polypeptide(L)' 'MKRFAAQVELIAGSGGVFEVVADGRKIFSKTAAGRFPEEGEIVKLIEEIVSEK' A
#
# COMPACT_ATOMS: atom_id res chain seq x y z
N MET A 1 1.14 9.47 -17.59
CA MET A 1 0.73 10.43 -16.54
C MET A 1 0.83 9.72 -15.19
N LYS A 2 1.37 10.36 -14.14
CA LYS A 2 1.44 9.77 -12.78
C LYS A 2 0.10 10.00 -12.08
N ARG A 3 -0.53 8.95 -11.51
CA ARG A 3 -1.86 9.03 -10.88
C ARG A 3 -1.88 9.83 -9.58
N PHE A 4 -0.89 9.60 -8.71
CA PHE A 4 -0.86 10.17 -7.35
C PHE A 4 0.31 11.11 -7.10
N ALA A 5 1.20 11.31 -8.08
CA ALA A 5 2.47 12.03 -7.90
C ALA A 5 3.28 11.62 -6.64
N ALA A 6 3.10 10.38 -6.16
CA ALA A 6 3.67 9.89 -4.91
C ALA A 6 5.19 9.69 -5.01
N GLN A 7 5.88 9.93 -3.89
CA GLN A 7 7.23 9.44 -3.67
C GLN A 7 7.11 7.99 -3.18
N VAL A 8 7.82 7.08 -3.84
CA VAL A 8 7.72 5.65 -3.55
C VAL A 8 9.12 5.12 -3.23
N GLU A 9 9.22 4.43 -2.11
CA GLU A 9 10.42 3.72 -1.69
C GLU A 9 10.12 2.22 -1.62
N LEU A 10 11.08 1.41 -2.07
CA LEU A 10 11.03 -0.04 -1.91
C LEU A 10 11.98 -0.43 -0.78
N ILE A 11 11.39 -0.81 0.35
CA ILE A 11 12.15 -1.26 1.52
C ILE A 11 12.26 -2.79 1.45
N ALA A 12 13.49 -3.30 1.37
CA ALA A 12 13.73 -4.74 1.36
C ALA A 12 13.31 -5.36 2.71
N GLY A 13 12.26 -6.19 2.67
CA GLY A 13 11.82 -6.97 3.82
C GLY A 13 12.49 -8.35 3.90
N SER A 14 12.21 -9.07 4.99
CA SER A 14 12.61 -10.46 5.19
C SER A 14 11.40 -11.32 5.61
N GLY A 15 11.54 -12.65 5.61
CA GLY A 15 10.50 -13.56 6.13
C GLY A 15 9.21 -13.66 5.29
N GLY A 16 9.25 -13.25 4.01
CA GLY A 16 8.09 -13.33 3.12
C GLY A 16 6.98 -12.33 3.42
N VAL A 17 7.28 -11.31 4.22
CA VAL A 17 6.38 -10.22 4.58
C VAL A 17 6.22 -9.26 3.40
N PHE A 18 4.99 -8.81 3.18
CA PHE A 18 4.67 -7.74 2.23
C PHE A 18 3.69 -6.79 2.91
N GLU A 19 4.12 -5.56 3.12
CA GLU A 19 3.33 -4.49 3.73
C GLU A 19 3.36 -3.25 2.84
N VAL A 20 2.25 -2.54 2.78
CA VAL A 20 2.14 -1.26 2.09
C VAL A 20 1.76 -0.20 3.11
N VAL A 21 2.53 0.88 3.14
CA VAL A 21 2.34 2.02 4.04
C VAL A 21 2.23 3.28 3.17
N ALA A 22 1.21 4.11 3.44
CA ALA A 22 1.01 5.39 2.79
C ALA A 22 0.75 6.47 3.86
N ASP A 23 1.43 7.61 3.76
CA ASP A 23 1.37 8.70 4.76
C ASP A 23 1.58 8.20 6.22
N GLY A 24 2.48 7.23 6.41
CA GLY A 24 2.76 6.63 7.72
C GLY A 24 1.70 5.65 8.23
N ARG A 25 0.58 5.46 7.51
CA ARG A 25 -0.48 4.50 7.84
C ARG A 25 -0.24 3.19 7.09
N LYS A 26 -0.25 2.06 7.80
CA LYS A 26 -0.22 0.73 7.18
C LYS A 26 -1.59 0.44 6.58
N ILE A 27 -1.63 0.29 5.25
CA ILE A 27 -2.89 0.18 4.50
C ILE A 27 -3.13 -1.23 4.01
N PHE A 28 -2.08 -2.04 3.87
CA PHE A 28 -2.19 -3.43 3.51
C PHE A 28 -1.09 -4.25 4.18
N SER A 29 -1.42 -5.49 4.56
CA SER A 29 -0.45 -6.47 5.02
C SER A 29 -0.84 -7.85 4.50
N LYS A 30 0.07 -8.48 3.76
CA LYS A 30 -0.10 -9.85 3.26
C LYS A 30 -0.23 -10.86 4.40
N THR A 31 0.48 -10.66 5.49
CA THR A 31 0.42 -11.58 6.64
C THR A 31 -0.93 -11.50 7.34
N ALA A 32 -1.55 -10.32 7.39
CA ALA A 32 -2.90 -10.15 7.91
C ALA A 32 -3.98 -10.65 6.93
N ALA A 33 -3.83 -10.35 5.64
CA ALA A 33 -4.80 -10.73 4.61
C ALA A 33 -4.70 -12.21 4.18
N GLY A 34 -3.57 -12.87 4.44
CA GLY A 34 -3.30 -14.23 3.96
C GLY A 34 -3.05 -14.34 2.44
N ARG A 35 -2.99 -13.21 1.72
CA ARG A 35 -2.82 -13.15 0.26
C ARG A 35 -2.07 -11.89 -0.16
N PHE A 36 -1.59 -11.87 -1.41
CA PHE A 36 -1.15 -10.62 -2.05
C PHE A 36 -2.36 -9.74 -2.37
N PRO A 37 -2.16 -8.41 -2.55
CA PRO A 37 -3.24 -7.54 -2.92
C PRO A 37 -3.77 -7.91 -4.31
N GLU A 38 -5.08 -7.76 -4.50
CA GLU A 38 -5.72 -7.87 -5.80
C GLU A 38 -5.40 -6.65 -6.66
N GLU A 39 -5.60 -6.79 -7.98
CA GLU A 39 -5.35 -5.71 -8.91
C GLU A 39 -6.20 -4.47 -8.55
N GLY A 40 -5.54 -3.33 -8.37
CA GLY A 40 -6.18 -2.08 -8.01
C GLY A 40 -6.58 -1.94 -6.52
N GLU A 41 -6.42 -2.96 -5.68
CA GLU A 41 -6.77 -2.88 -4.24
C GLU A 41 -5.98 -1.78 -3.54
N ILE A 42 -4.66 -1.74 -3.74
CA ILE A 42 -3.78 -0.72 -3.15
C ILE A 42 -4.16 0.69 -3.63
N VAL A 43 -4.57 0.83 -4.89
CA VAL A 43 -4.96 2.13 -5.47
C VAL A 43 -6.21 2.66 -4.77
N LYS A 44 -7.22 1.82 -4.53
CA LYS A 44 -8.44 2.20 -3.82
C LYS A 44 -8.14 2.63 -2.37
N LEU A 45 -7.30 1.87 -1.68
CA LEU A 45 -6.88 2.20 -0.32
C LEU A 45 -6.15 3.54 -0.24
N ILE A 46 -5.31 3.87 -1.23
CA ILE A 46 -4.67 5.19 -1.31
C ILE A 46 -5.70 6.30 -1.57
N GLU A 47 -6.67 6.08 -2.45
CA GLU A 47 -7.75 7.03 -2.74
C GLU A 47 -8.60 7.34 -1.50
N GLU A 48 -8.86 6.34 -0.65
CA GLU A 48 -9.56 6.52 0.64
C GLU A 48 -8.79 7.44 1.58
N ILE A 49 -7.48 7.20 1.77
CA ILE A 49 -6.62 8.03 2.64
C ILE A 49 -6.54 9.48 2.14
N VAL A 50 -6.42 9.67 0.83
CA VAL A 50 -6.32 11.01 0.24
C VAL A 50 -7.64 11.76 0.36
N SER A 51 -8.79 11.06 0.29
CA SER A 51 -10.12 11.65 0.43
C SER A 51 -10.48 12.03 1.88
N GLU A 52 -9.79 11.46 2.88
CA GLU A 52 -9.93 11.83 4.30
C GLU A 52 -9.20 13.15 4.66
N LYS A 53 -8.37 13.70 3.76
CA LYS A 53 -7.69 15.00 3.92
C LYS A 53 -8.48 16.14 3.29
#